data_AF-A0A0V7Z4S8-F1
#
_entry.id   AF-A0A0V7Z4S8-F1
#
_cell.length_a   1.000
_cell.length_b   1.000
_cell.length_c   1.000
_cell.angle_alpha   90.00
_cell.angle_beta   90.00
_cell.angle_gamma   90.00
#
_symmetry.space_group_name_H-M   'P 1'
#
loop_
_entity.id
_entity.type
_entity.pdbx_description
1 polymer ?
#
loop_
_entity_poly.entity_id
_entity_poly.type
_entity_poly.pdbx_seq_one_letter_code
_entity_poly.pdbx_strand_id
1 'polypeptide(L)' 'MLIAALLFVAGVLEGLYYRAQIVVASSILIALVCLPLWALTSAIDLEKALMLFAYLTAHQSGYLVGAYAGAGTHHDP' A
#
# COMPACT_ATOMS: atom_id res chain seq x y z
N MET A 1 -3.06 -13.44 -0.86
CA MET A 1 -2.83 -12.96 -2.24
C MET A 1 -3.83 -11.88 -2.67
N LEU A 2 -5.15 -12.11 -2.54
CA LEU A 2 -6.17 -11.10 -2.87
C LEU A 2 -5.95 -9.75 -2.18
N ILE A 3 -5.67 -9.74 -0.87
CA ILE A 3 -5.45 -8.49 -0.10
C ILE A 3 -4.29 -7.67 -0.67
N ALA A 4 -3.16 -8.30 -0.98
CA ALA A 4 -2.02 -7.61 -1.59
C ALA A 4 -2.39 -7.02 -2.95
N ALA A 5 -3.16 -7.74 -3.78
CA ALA A 5 -3.64 -7.21 -5.06
C ALA A 5 -4.58 -6.00 -4.89
N LEU A 6 -5.48 -6.03 -3.90
CA LEU A 6 -6.35 -4.89 -3.59
C LEU A 6 -5.54 -3.68 -3.10
N LEU A 7 -4.55 -3.91 -2.24
CA LEU A 7 -3.65 -2.87 -1.76
C LEU A 7 -2.79 -2.28 -2.88
N PHE A 8 -2.37 -3.11 -3.85
CA PHE A 8 -1.71 -2.64 -5.06
C PHE A 8 -2.62 -1.72 -5.87
N VAL A 9 -3.88 -2.11 -6.13
CA VAL A 9 -4.85 -1.27 -6.85
C VAL A 9 -5.11 0.04 -6.10
N ALA A 10 -5.26 -0.02 -4.77
CA ALA A 10 -5.40 1.18 -3.93
C ALA A 10 -4.17 2.09 -4.07
N GLY A 11 -2.97 1.52 -4.04
CA GLY A 11 -1.72 2.23 -4.32
C GLY A 11 -1.74 2.91 -5.69
N VAL A 12 -2.13 2.20 -6.76
CA VAL A 12 -2.21 2.76 -8.12
C VAL A 12 -3.15 3.97 -8.16
N LEU A 13 -4.34 3.86 -7.55
CA LEU A 13 -5.28 4.98 -7.45
C LEU A 13 -4.67 6.15 -6.66
N GLU A 14 -3.99 5.86 -5.55
CA GLU A 14 -3.30 6.88 -4.77
C GLU A 14 -2.21 7.60 -5.59
N GLY A 15 -1.44 6.87 -6.39
CA GLY A 15 -0.41 7.43 -7.25
C GLY A 15 -0.96 8.30 -8.39
N LEU A 16 -2.17 8.01 -8.88
CA LEU A 16 -2.82 8.79 -9.94
C LEU A 16 -3.39 10.11 -9.43
N TYR A 17 -3.99 10.12 -8.24
CA TYR A 17 -4.79 11.27 -7.77
C TYR A 17 -4.17 12.05 -6.62
N TYR A 18 -3.18 11.50 -5.92
CA TYR A 18 -2.70 12.06 -4.66
C TYR A 18 -1.17 12.18 -4.60
N ARG A 19 -0.71 12.96 -3.62
CA ARG A 19 0.71 13.18 -3.35
C ARG A 19 1.29 12.07 -2.48
N ALA A 20 2.62 11.99 -2.46
CA ALA A 20 3.38 11.03 -1.66
C ALA A 20 3.06 11.05 -0.15
N GLN A 21 2.50 12.13 0.39
CA GLN A 21 2.06 12.16 1.79
C GLN A 21 0.90 11.19 2.07
N ILE A 22 0.02 10.97 1.09
CA ILE A 22 -1.15 10.10 1.24
C ILE A 22 -0.71 8.64 1.31
N VAL A 23 0.22 8.20 0.43
CA VAL A 23 0.71 6.81 0.44
C VAL A 23 1.40 6.44 1.76
N VAL A 24 2.08 7.39 2.40
CA VAL A 24 2.68 7.20 3.72
C VAL A 24 1.60 7.07 4.79
N ALA A 25 0.59 7.93 4.77
CA ALA A 25 -0.50 7.90 5.75
C ALA A 25 -1.33 6.61 5.64
N SER A 26 -1.67 6.17 4.43
CA SER A 26 -2.40 4.92 4.18
C SER A 26 -1.54 3.69 4.52
N SER A 27 -0.23 3.71 4.25
CA SER A 27 0.71 2.66 4.71
C SER A 27 0.74 2.53 6.24
N ILE A 28 0.79 3.66 6.95
CA ILE A 28 0.72 3.68 8.42
C ILE A 28 -0.62 3.10 8.89
N LEU A 29 -1.73 3.49 8.25
CA LEU A 29 -3.05 2.98 8.58
C LEU A 29 -3.14 1.45 8.38
N ILE A 30 -2.58 0.90 7.30
CA ILE A 30 -2.53 -0.54 7.06
C ILE A 30 -1.81 -1.24 8.22
N ALA A 31 -0.65 -0.72 8.66
CA ALA A 31 0.09 -1.28 9.78
C ALA A 31 -0.67 -1.16 11.12
N LEU A 32 -1.30 -0.01 11.38
CA LEU A 32 -2.09 0.25 12.58
C LEU A 32 -3.38 -0.58 12.65
N VAL A 33 -3.90 -1.06 11.53
CA VAL A 33 -5.03 -1.99 11.53
C VAL A 33 -4.54 -3.42 11.70
N CYS A 34 -3.52 -3.84 10.95
CA CYS A 34 -3.05 -5.22 10.97
C CYS A 34 -2.41 -5.61 12.30
N LEU A 35 -1.51 -4.79 12.84
CA LEU A 35 -0.74 -5.15 14.04
C LEU A 35 -1.63 -5.36 15.27
N PRO A 36 -2.56 -4.45 15.62
CA PRO A 36 -3.43 -4.67 16.77
C PRO A 36 -4.40 -5.82 16.54
N LEU A 37 -4.97 -5.95 15.33
CA LEU A 37 -5.89 -7.05 15.02
C LEU A 37 -5.21 -8.41 15.18
N TRP A 38 -3.96 -8.53 14.72
CA TRP A 38 -3.20 -9.75 14.89
C TRP A 38 -2.81 -9.98 16.34
N ALA A 39 -2.35 -8.94 17.06
CA ALA A 39 -1.99 -9.05 18.47
C ALA A 39 -3.19 -9.49 19.35
N LEU A 40 -4.42 -9.11 18.98
CA LEU A 40 -5.65 -9.54 19.67
C LEU A 40 -6.07 -10.97 19.34
N THR A 41 -5.65 -11.52 18.20
CA THR A 41 -6.10 -12.83 17.72
C THR A 41 -5.04 -13.93 17.90
N SER A 42 -3.76 -13.59 17.86
CA SER A 42 -2.65 -14.57 17.94
C SER A 42 -1.29 -13.89 18.13
N ALA A 43 -0.23 -14.70 18.30
CA ALA A 43 1.14 -14.19 18.34
C ALA A 43 1.54 -13.55 17.01
N ILE A 44 2.39 -12.53 17.06
CA ILE A 44 3.00 -11.93 15.86
C ILE A 44 4.21 -12.79 15.48
N ASP A 45 3.97 -13.74 14.58
CA ASP A 45 5.01 -14.64 14.06
C ASP A 45 5.63 -14.09 12.77
N LEU A 46 6.74 -14.71 12.34
CA LEU A 46 7.45 -14.33 11.12
C LEU A 46 6.53 -14.29 9.89
N GLU A 47 5.57 -15.21 9.79
CA GLU A 47 4.59 -15.21 8.70
C GLU A 47 3.77 -13.92 8.65
N LYS A 48 3.31 -13.42 9.81
CA LYS A 48 2.55 -12.16 9.88
C LYS A 48 3.42 -10.95 9.56
N ALA A 49 4.67 -10.97 9.99
CA ALA A 49 5.64 -9.93 9.62
C ALA A 49 5.88 -9.90 8.10
N LEU A 50 6.06 -11.06 7.47
CA LEU A 50 6.20 -11.19 6.02
C LEU A 50 4.93 -10.80 5.27
N MET A 51 3.75 -11.11 5.82
CA MET A 51 2.47 -10.66 5.25
C MET A 51 2.34 -9.14 5.29
N LEU A 52 2.65 -8.49 6.41
CA LEU A 52 2.62 -7.04 6.51
C LEU A 52 3.62 -6.40 5.55
N PHE A 53 4.83 -6.96 5.46
CA PHE A 53 5.81 -6.53 4.48
C PHE A 53 5.26 -6.61 3.05
N ALA A 54 4.69 -7.76 2.67
CA ALA A 54 4.09 -7.94 1.35
C ALA A 54 2.94 -6.96 1.09
N TYR A 55 2.12 -6.66 2.09
CA TYR A 55 1.02 -5.70 1.99
C TYR A 55 1.52 -4.28 1.75
N LEU A 56 2.52 -3.84 2.51
CA LEU A 56 3.14 -2.52 2.36
C LEU A 56 3.89 -2.41 1.04
N THR A 57 4.63 -3.43 0.63
CA THR A 57 5.32 -3.46 -0.67
C THR A 57 4.34 -3.42 -1.84
N ALA A 58 3.23 -4.16 -1.76
CA ALA A 58 2.20 -4.11 -2.81
C ALA A 58 1.57 -2.73 -2.91
N HIS A 59 1.24 -2.10 -1.78
CA HIS A 59 0.68 -0.75 -1.76
C HIS A 59 1.66 0.30 -2.31
N GLN A 60 2.91 0.30 -1.85
CA GLN A 60 3.94 1.24 -2.31
C GLN A 60 4.32 1.05 -3.79
N SER A 61 4.40 -0.20 -4.26
CA SER A 61 4.66 -0.48 -5.68
C SER A 61 3.48 -0.04 -6.56
N GLY A 62 2.25 -0.22 -6.10
CA GLY A 62 1.06 0.33 -6.75
C GLY A 62 1.13 1.84 -6.89
N TYR A 63 1.46 2.56 -5.81
CA TYR A 63 1.65 4.01 -5.85
C TYR A 63 2.68 4.45 -6.88
N LEU A 64 3.84 3.79 -6.93
CA LEU A 64 4.87 4.11 -7.92
C LEU A 64 4.36 3.93 -9.35
N VAL A 65 3.62 2.85 -9.62
CA VAL A 65 3.00 2.60 -10.93
C VAL A 65 1.97 3.68 -11.27
N GLY A 66 1.10 4.04 -10.33
CA GLY A 66 0.10 5.09 -10.53
C GLY A 66 0.73 6.47 -10.78
N ALA A 67 1.73 6.83 -9.97
CA ALA A 67 2.44 8.11 -10.10
C ALA A 67 3.23 8.19 -11.42
N TYR A 68 3.86 7.09 -11.85
CA TYR A 68 4.55 7.03 -13.13
C TYR A 68 3.57 7.17 -14.31
N ALA A 69 2.43 6.48 -14.27
CA ALA A 69 1.40 6.59 -15.30
C ALA A 69 0.80 8.01 -15.37
N GLY A 70 0.50 8.62 -14.21
CA GLY A 70 -0.01 9.99 -14.11
C GLY A 70 0.98 11.04 -14.61
N ALA A 71 2.27 10.86 -14.35
CA ALA A 71 3.31 11.74 -14.88
C ALA A 71 3.37 11.75 -16.41
N GLY A 72 3.14 10.60 -17.05
CA GLY A 72 3.07 10.49 -18.52
C GLY A 72 1.84 11.17 -19.13
N THR A 73 0.73 11.27 -18.40
CA THR A 73 -0.49 11.96 -18.86
C THR A 73 -0.42 13.49 -18.77
N HIS A 74 0.59 14.04 -18.07
CA HIS A 74 0.84 15.48 -18.01
C HIS A 74 1.76 15.99 -19.14
N HIS A 75 1.98 15.17 -20.18
CA HIS A 75 2.66 15.59 -21.38
C HIS A 75 1.63 16.02 -22.42
N ASP A 76 1.34 17.32 -22.43
CA ASP A 76 0.82 18.05 -23.59
C ASP A 76 1.52 19.44 -23.64
N PRO A 77 1.68 20.01 -24.84
CA PRO A 77 2.90 20.60 -25.41
C PRO A 77 3.34 21.99 -24.91
#